data_AF-A0A962YDR2-F1
#
_entry.id   AF-A0A962YDR2-F1
#
_cell.length_a   1.000
_cell.length_b   1.000
_cell.length_c   1.000
_cell.angle_alpha   90.00
_cell.angle_beta   90.00
_cell.angle_gamma   90.00
#
_symmetry.space_group_name_H-M   'P 1'
#
loop_
_entity.id
_entity.type
_entity.pdbx_description
1 polymer ?
#
loop_
_entity_poly.entity_id
_entity_poly.type
_entity_poly.pdbx_seq_one_letter_code
_entity_poly.pdbx_strand_id
1 'polypeptide(L)'
;MMNTQPRQPIYQQFLYQQGLVGTVLEPLPGDASARRYFRLPDADKPCLLMDMPPEVLDIGPYLRVAEHLQRLGLRVPTIYAADQKCGLALIEDFG
;
A
#
# COMPACT_ATOMS: atom_id res chain seq x y z
N MET A 1 -9.98 -22.80 -1.66
CA MET A 1 -8.50 -22.84 -1.60
C MET A 1 -8.04 -21.49 -1.10
N MET A 2 -7.66 -21.38 0.17
CA MET A 2 -7.21 -20.12 0.75
C MET A 2 -5.82 -19.80 0.19
N ASN A 3 -5.75 -18.78 -0.67
CA ASN A 3 -4.51 -18.25 -1.19
C ASN A 3 -3.79 -17.51 -0.04
N THR A 4 -3.15 -18.25 0.86
CA THR A 4 -2.46 -17.68 2.02
C THR A 4 -1.22 -16.97 1.53
N GLN A 5 -1.35 -15.67 1.30
CA GLN A 5 -0.20 -14.82 1.04
C GLN A 5 0.71 -14.85 2.27
N PRO A 6 2.00 -15.20 2.14
CA PRO A 6 2.91 -15.44 3.28
C PRO A 6 3.10 -14.21 4.19
N ARG A 7 2.62 -13.04 3.76
CA ARG A 7 2.78 -11.74 4.43
C ARG A 7 1.51 -11.25 5.13
N GLN A 8 0.45 -12.06 5.15
CA GLN A 8 -0.85 -11.72 5.74
C GLN A 8 -0.78 -11.19 7.19
N PRO A 9 0.04 -11.75 8.11
CA PRO A 9 0.15 -11.21 9.46
C PRO A 9 0.67 -9.75 9.50
N ILE A 10 1.59 -9.41 8.60
CA ILE A 10 2.18 -8.07 8.51
C ILE A 10 1.13 -7.08 8.00
N TYR A 11 0.32 -7.48 7.01
CA TYR A 11 -0.78 -6.65 6.53
C TYR A 11 -1.80 -6.37 7.63
N GLN A 12 -2.19 -7.40 8.38
CA GLN A 12 -3.16 -7.25 9.47
C GLN A 12 -2.65 -6.28 10.54
N GLN A 13 -1.38 -6.40 10.93
CA GLN A 13 -0.77 -5.50 11.90
C GLN A 13 -0.74 -4.04 11.39
N PHE A 14 -0.32 -3.84 10.13
CA PHE A 14 -0.28 -2.50 9.53
C PHE A 14 -1.66 -1.88 9.42
N LEU A 15 -2.66 -2.63 8.93
CA LEU A 15 -4.04 -2.16 8.79
C LEU A 15 -4.70 -1.90 10.15
N TYR A 16 -4.40 -2.71 11.17
CA TYR A 16 -4.83 -2.45 12.54
C TYR A 16 -4.34 -1.08 13.04
N GLN A 17 -3.07 -0.74 12.80
CA GLN A 17 -2.52 0.58 13.16
C GLN A 17 -3.20 1.74 12.42
N GLN A 18 -3.78 1.47 11.25
CA GLN A 18 -4.53 2.47 10.46
C GLN A 18 -6.04 2.47 10.74
N GLY A 19 -6.53 1.66 11.69
CA GLY A 19 -7.97 1.52 11.97
C GLY A 19 -8.75 0.77 10.90
N LEU A 20 -8.08 0.06 9.99
CA LEU A 20 -8.65 -0.69 8.87
C LEU A 20 -8.64 -2.21 9.14
N VAL A 21 -8.81 -2.60 10.40
CA VAL A 21 -8.82 -4.02 10.77
C VAL A 21 -10.01 -4.73 10.13
N GLY A 22 -9.77 -5.90 9.56
CA GLY A 22 -10.84 -6.74 8.99
C GLY A 22 -11.33 -6.33 7.61
N THR A 23 -10.77 -5.29 6.99
CA THR A 23 -11.11 -4.92 5.60
C THR A 23 -10.73 -6.03 4.64
N VAL A 24 -11.56 -6.23 3.61
CA VAL A 24 -11.24 -7.13 2.52
C VAL A 24 -10.05 -6.56 1.72
N LEU A 25 -9.14 -7.45 1.30
CA LEU A 25 -8.03 -7.11 0.41
C LEU A 25 -8.27 -7.74 -0.96
N GLU A 26 -8.68 -6.91 -1.92
CA GLU A 26 -8.91 -7.34 -3.30
C GLU A 26 -7.64 -7.15 -4.14
N PRO A 27 -6.96 -8.22 -4.58
CA PRO A 27 -5.72 -8.08 -5.34
C PRO A 27 -5.97 -7.41 -6.69
N LEU A 28 -5.12 -6.45 -7.04
CA LEU A 28 -5.08 -5.86 -8.38
C LEU A 28 -4.04 -6.55 -9.27
N PRO A 29 -4.21 -6.51 -10.60
CA PRO A 29 -3.17 -6.92 -11.54
C PRO A 29 -1.87 -6.15 -11.29
N GLY A 30 -0.73 -6.82 -11.50
CA GLY A 30 0.58 -6.19 -11.34
C GLY A 30 0.81 -5.03 -12.31
N ASP A 31 1.58 -4.04 -11.90
CA ASP A 31 1.93 -2.82 -12.67
C ASP A 31 3.24 -2.96 -13.47
N ALA A 32 3.62 -4.20 -13.82
CA ALA A 32 4.93 -4.57 -14.36
C ALA A 32 6.13 -4.25 -13.42
N SER A 33 5.87 -3.99 -12.14
CA SER A 33 6.89 -3.96 -11.09
C SER A 33 6.75 -5.14 -10.14
N ALA A 34 7.65 -5.25 -9.16
CA ALA A 34 7.53 -6.22 -8.07
C ALA A 34 6.51 -5.79 -6.99
N ARG A 35 5.92 -4.58 -7.09
CA ARG A 35 4.88 -4.13 -6.17
C ARG A 35 3.61 -4.91 -6.40
N ARG A 36 2.95 -5.23 -5.31
CA ARG A 36 1.60 -5.79 -5.29
C ARG A 36 0.67 -4.74 -4.72
N TYR A 37 -0.54 -4.66 -5.26
CA TYR A 37 -1.56 -3.76 -4.76
C TYR A 37 -2.81 -4.54 -4.40
N PHE A 38 -3.46 -4.11 -3.34
CA PHE A 38 -4.75 -4.61 -2.90
C PHE A 38 -5.69 -3.44 -2.70
N ARG A 39 -6.85 -3.49 -3.34
CA ARG A 39 -7.92 -2.54 -3.10
C ARG A 39 -8.65 -2.88 -1.81
N LEU A 40 -8.99 -1.85 -1.04
CA LEU A 40 -9.76 -1.96 0.21
C LEU A 40 -11.16 -1.37 -0.04
N PRO A 41 -12.14 -2.17 -0.51
CA PRO A 41 -13.45 -1.66 -0.89
C PRO A 41 -14.26 -1.12 0.29
N ASP A 42 -13.97 -1.60 1.51
CA ASP A 42 -14.70 -1.24 2.73
C ASP A 42 -14.10 -0.03 3.47
N ALA A 43 -13.04 0.58 2.94
CA ALA A 43 -12.43 1.76 3.55
C ALA A 43 -13.29 3.02 3.31
N ASP A 44 -13.39 3.91 4.31
CA ASP A 44 -14.15 5.18 4.21
C ASP A 44 -13.71 6.07 3.03
N LYS A 45 -12.47 5.89 2.58
CA LYS A 45 -11.89 6.55 1.41
C LYS A 45 -11.22 5.53 0.49
N PRO A 46 -11.29 5.72 -0.84
CA PRO A 46 -10.62 4.84 -1.79
C PRO A 46 -9.11 4.76 -1.52
N CYS A 47 -8.64 3.56 -1.19
CA CYS A 47 -7.23 3.32 -0.92
C CYS A 47 -6.78 1.94 -1.36
N LEU A 48 -5.47 1.84 -1.61
CA LEU A 48 -4.76 0.62 -1.92
C LEU A 48 -3.75 0.34 -0.81
N LEU A 49 -3.65 -0.92 -0.39
CA LEU A 49 -2.46 -1.44 0.26
C LEU A 49 -1.44 -1.77 -0.83
N MET A 50 -0.33 -1.04 -0.84
CA MET A 50 0.87 -1.37 -1.61
C MET A 50 1.79 -2.24 -0.75
N ASP A 51 2.24 -3.35 -1.33
CA ASP A 51 3.25 -4.23 -0.77
C ASP A 51 4.47 -4.33 -1.69
N MET A 52 5.64 -3.96 -1.17
CA MET A 52 6.95 -4.20 -1.78
C MET A 52 7.87 -4.79 -0.73
N PRO A 53 8.17 -6.09 -0.77
CA PRO A 53 9.04 -6.69 0.23
C PRO A 53 10.40 -5.98 0.33
N PRO A 54 10.85 -5.60 1.56
CA PRO A 54 12.09 -4.86 1.74
C PRO A 54 13.32 -5.64 1.27
N GLU A 55 13.24 -6.98 1.21
CA GLU A 55 14.25 -7.86 0.62
C GLU A 55 14.33 -7.77 -0.91
N VAL A 56 13.28 -7.25 -1.56
CA VAL A 56 13.24 -6.99 -3.01
C VAL A 56 13.67 -5.55 -3.30
N LEU A 57 13.07 -4.56 -2.63
CA LEU A 57 13.41 -3.15 -2.81
C LEU A 57 12.96 -2.27 -1.64
N ASP A 58 13.79 -1.28 -1.27
CA ASP A 58 13.41 -0.21 -0.34
C ASP A 58 12.35 0.72 -0.95
N ILE A 59 11.26 0.98 -0.21
CA ILE A 59 10.20 1.92 -0.63
C ILE A 59 10.53 3.39 -0.30
N GLY A 60 11.60 3.66 0.46
CA GLY A 60 12.01 5.02 0.83
C GLY A 60 12.13 6.00 -0.35
N PRO A 61 12.80 5.64 -1.46
CA PRO A 61 12.85 6.47 -2.66
C PRO A 61 11.47 6.79 -3.25
N TYR A 62 10.55 5.82 -3.27
CA TYR A 62 9.19 6.01 -3.74
C TYR A 62 8.44 7.06 -2.89
N LEU A 63 8.54 6.95 -1.56
CA LEU A 63 7.93 7.89 -0.62
C LEU A 63 8.45 9.32 -0.80
N ARG A 64 9.78 9.49 -0.94
CA ARG A 64 10.41 10.79 -1.15
C ARG A 64 10.00 11.45 -2.47
N VAL A 65 9.90 10.66 -3.54
CA VAL A 65 9.45 11.18 -4.84
C VAL A 65 7.97 11.57 -4.77
N ALA A 66 7.11 10.76 -4.15
CA ALA A 66 5.70 11.09 -3.97
C ALA A 66 5.52 12.41 -3.21
N GLU A 67 6.21 12.58 -2.08
CA GLU A 67 6.20 13.82 -1.29
C GLU A 67 6.74 15.02 -2.09
N HIS A 68 7.82 14.84 -2.85
CA HIS A 68 8.39 15.90 -3.67
C HIS A 68 7.41 16.38 -4.74
N LEU A 69 6.81 15.45 -5.49
CA LEU A 69 5.83 15.77 -6.53
C LEU A 69 4.57 16.42 -5.95
N GLN A 70 4.10 15.95 -4.78
CA GLN A 70 2.96 16.55 -4.08
C GLN A 70 3.25 18.01 -3.68
N ARG A 71 4.47 18.30 -3.17
CA ARG A 71 4.88 19.68 -2.83
C ARG A 71 4.98 20.61 -4.04
N LEU A 72 5.17 20.07 -5.24
CA LEU A 72 5.12 20.84 -6.49
C LEU A 72 3.67 21.10 -6.97
N GLY A 73 2.66 20.65 -6.23
CA GLY A 73 1.26 20.76 -6.62
C GLY A 73 0.84 19.79 -7.72
N LEU A 74 1.67 18.79 -8.02
CA LEU A 74 1.33 17.76 -9.00
C LEU A 74 0.35 16.75 -8.42
N ARG A 75 -0.55 16.26 -9.27
CA ARG A 75 -1.51 15.22 -8.89
C ARG A 75 -0.83 13.85 -8.87
N VAL A 76 -0.48 13.41 -7.66
CA VAL A 76 0.04 12.07 -7.38
C VAL A 76 -0.83 11.38 -6.33
N PRO A 77 -0.80 10.03 -6.22
CA PRO A 77 -1.51 9.34 -5.15
C PRO A 77 -1.04 9.85 -3.79
N THR A 78 -1.99 10.22 -2.93
CA THR A 78 -1.68 10.58 -1.56
C THR A 78 -1.15 9.36 -0.81
N ILE A 79 -0.03 9.49 -0.11
CA ILE A 79 0.43 8.46 0.83
C ILE A 79 -0.27 8.72 2.17
N TYR A 80 -1.19 7.84 2.57
CA TYR A 80 -1.90 7.97 3.85
C TYR A 80 -1.08 7.46 5.03
N ALA A 81 -0.34 6.38 4.82
CA ALA A 81 0.54 5.79 5.81
C ALA A 81 1.63 4.95 5.13
N ALA A 82 2.76 4.76 5.78
CA ALA A 82 3.81 3.85 5.30
C ALA A 82 4.54 3.19 6.47
N ASP A 83 4.88 1.91 6.28
CA ASP A 83 5.85 1.20 7.08
C ASP A 83 7.02 0.80 6.17
N GLN A 84 8.04 1.64 6.13
CA GLN A 84 9.21 1.41 5.28
C GLN A 84 9.98 0.14 5.69
N LYS A 85 9.99 -0.21 6.98
CA LYS A 85 10.71 -1.41 7.45
C LYS A 85 10.06 -2.68 6.95
N CYS A 86 8.74 -2.69 6.86
CA CYS A 86 7.98 -3.79 6.30
C CYS A 86 7.68 -3.62 4.80
N GLY A 87 8.08 -2.52 4.17
CA GLY A 87 7.83 -2.29 2.75
C GLY A 87 6.35 -2.13 2.39
N LEU A 88 5.56 -1.55 3.29
CA LEU A 88 4.12 -1.34 3.10
C LEU A 88 3.80 0.15 2.95
N ALA A 89 2.81 0.47 2.12
CA ALA A 89 2.19 1.79 2.11
C ALA A 89 0.68 1.68 1.91
N LEU A 90 -0.06 2.56 2.56
CA LEU A 90 -1.46 2.81 2.27
C LEU A 90 -1.52 4.06 1.39
N ILE A 91 -1.98 3.89 0.16
CA ILE A 91 -1.98 4.94 -0.86
C ILE A 91 -3.39 5.21 -1.36
N GLU A 92 -3.63 6.42 -1.85
CA GLU A 92 -4.88 6.77 -2.52
C GLU A 92 -5.11 5.92 -3.76
N ASP A 93 -6.36 5.53 -3.98
CA ASP A 93 -6.80 4.87 -5.19
C ASP A 93 -7.40 5.91 -6.17
N PHE A 94 -6.95 5.89 -7.43
CA PHE A 94 -7.47 6.77 -8.49
C PHE A 94 -8.69 6.22 -9.22
N GLY A 95 -9.10 4.98 -8.96
CA GLY A 95 -10.24 4.32 -9.61
C GLY A 95 -9.91 2.91 -10.09
#